data_AF-W2YWP1-F1
#
_entry.id   AF-W2YWP1-F1
#
_cell.length_a   1.000
_cell.length_b   1.000
_cell.length_c   1.000
_cell.angle_alpha   90.00
_cell.angle_beta   90.00
_cell.angle_gamma   90.00
#
_symmetry.space_group_name_H-M   'P 1'
#
loop_
_entity.id
_entity.type
_entity.pdbx_description
1 polymer ?
#
loop_
_entity_poly.entity_id
_entity_poly.type
_entity_poly.pdbx_seq_one_letter_code
_entity_poly.pdbx_strand_id
1 'polypeptide(L)'
;MEALVFANCDELPTWNETTQSYENVGSKLGCQPMEGAPVTVGHITLKEYTEEYFGMEHDKILRNFAIVIGYMLLFRVVALLSLRYINHQKR
;
A
#
# COMPACT_ATOMS: atom_id res chain seq x y z
N MET A 1 -8.66 -2.84 5.67
CA MET A 1 -7.34 -2.75 5.00
C MET A 1 -7.61 -2.32 3.56
N GLU A 2 -8.35 -1.23 3.38
CA GLU A 2 -9.01 -0.93 2.10
C GLU A 2 -8.16 -0.03 1.19
N ALA A 3 -7.23 0.73 1.77
CA ALA A 3 -6.42 1.70 1.03
C ALA A 3 -5.46 1.06 0.00
N LEU A 4 -5.14 -0.23 0.13
CA LEU A 4 -4.23 -0.92 -0.78
C LEU A 4 -4.80 -1.10 -2.19
N VAL A 5 -6.14 -1.10 -2.33
CA VAL A 5 -6.79 -1.28 -3.63
C VAL A 5 -6.53 -0.08 -4.56
N PHE A 6 -6.22 1.10 -4.00
CA PHE A 6 -5.88 2.29 -4.76
C PHE A 6 -4.53 2.17 -5.47
N ALA A 7 -3.58 1.42 -4.88
CA ALA A 7 -2.28 1.18 -5.49
C ALA A 7 -2.26 -0.03 -6.46
N ASN A 8 -3.39 -0.73 -6.64
CA ASN A 8 -3.47 -1.93 -7.47
C ASN A 8 -3.96 -1.60 -8.88
N CYS A 9 -3.07 -1.71 -9.86
CA CYS A 9 -3.36 -1.60 -11.27
C CYS A 9 -2.28 -2.33 -12.09
N ASP A 10 -2.68 -3.28 -12.93
CA ASP A 10 -1.76 -4.11 -13.73
C ASP A 10 -1.19 -3.33 -14.93
N GLU A 11 -2.07 -2.58 -15.61
CA GLU A 11 -1.74 -1.73 -16.75
C GLU A 11 -2.37 -0.35 -16.52
N LEU A 12 -1.52 0.69 -16.53
CA LEU A 12 -1.98 2.06 -16.33
C LEU A 12 -2.70 2.57 -17.59
N PRO A 13 -3.86 3.23 -17.45
CA PRO A 13 -4.52 3.86 -18.58
C PRO A 13 -3.67 5.01 -19.14
N THR A 14 -3.78 5.26 -20.44
CA THR A 14 -3.06 6.36 -21.11
C THR A 14 -4.03 7.47 -21.47
N TRP A 15 -3.62 8.72 -21.26
CA TRP A 15 -4.38 9.89 -21.68
C TRP A 15 -4.25 10.12 -23.19
N ASN A 16 -5.38 10.14 -23.91
CA ASN A 16 -5.41 10.51 -25.32
C ASN A 16 -5.91 11.97 -25.48
N GLU A 17 -5.03 12.85 -25.95
CA GLU A 17 -5.34 14.27 -26.15
C GLU A 17 -6.36 14.53 -27.28
N THR A 18 -6.45 13.63 -28.26
CA THR A 18 -7.33 13.79 -29.43
C THR A 18 -8.79 13.51 -29.08
N THR A 19 -9.04 12.48 -28.26
CA THR A 19 -10.39 12.09 -27.82
C THR A 19 -10.77 12.67 -26.47
N GLN A 20 -9.83 13.34 -25.79
CA GLN A 20 -9.96 13.87 -24.42
C GLN A 20 -10.44 12.80 -23.43
N SER A 21 -9.92 11.58 -23.54
CA SER A 21 -10.33 10.43 -22.74
C SER A 21 -9.16 9.53 -22.39
N TYR A 22 -9.28 8.80 -21.28
CA TYR A 22 -8.36 7.71 -20.95
C TYR A 22 -8.69 6.47 -21.79
N GLU A 23 -7.66 5.88 -22.38
CA GLU A 23 -7.72 4.59 -23.06
C GLU A 23 -7.13 3.48 -22.18
N ASN A 24 -7.58 2.24 -22.39
CA ASN A 24 -7.14 1.05 -21.65
C ASN A 24 -7.41 1.13 -20.12
N VAL A 25 -8.55 1.70 -19.73
CA VAL A 25 -8.96 1.79 -18.33
C VAL A 25 -9.32 0.40 -17.80
N GLY A 26 -8.50 -0.14 -16.91
CA GLY A 26 -8.76 -1.40 -16.23
C GLY A 26 -9.89 -1.29 -15.19
N SER A 27 -10.56 -2.40 -14.90
CA SER A 27 -11.70 -2.45 -13.96
C SER A 27 -11.32 -2.27 -12.48
N LYS A 28 -10.02 -2.23 -12.16
CA LYS A 28 -9.51 -2.08 -10.79
C LYS A 28 -9.58 -0.61 -10.36
N LEU A 29 -9.86 -0.36 -9.09
CA LEU A 29 -10.04 1.00 -8.57
C LEU A 29 -8.80 1.88 -8.73
N GLY A 30 -7.59 1.32 -8.60
CA GLY A 30 -6.34 2.04 -8.84
C GLY A 30 -6.09 2.44 -10.30
N CYS A 31 -6.72 1.75 -11.25
CA CYS A 31 -6.65 2.09 -12.68
C CYS A 31 -7.67 3.16 -13.10
N GLN A 32 -8.62 3.50 -12.22
CA GLN A 32 -9.64 4.49 -12.56
C GLN A 32 -9.01 5.89 -12.51
N PRO A 33 -9.31 6.76 -13.48
CA PRO A 33 -8.90 8.15 -13.42
C PRO A 33 -9.49 8.84 -12.19
N MET A 34 -8.71 9.72 -11.58
CA MET A 34 -9.12 10.41 -10.36
C MET A 34 -10.13 11.51 -10.67
N GLU A 35 -11.35 11.38 -10.17
CA GLU A 35 -12.36 12.43 -10.25
C GLU A 35 -12.07 13.57 -9.26
N GLY A 36 -12.24 14.82 -9.70
CA GLY A 36 -12.11 15.99 -8.83
C GLY A 36 -10.67 16.32 -8.38
N ALA A 37 -9.66 15.86 -9.11
CA ALA A 37 -8.27 16.20 -8.83
C ALA A 37 -8.03 17.73 -8.92
N PRO A 38 -7.19 18.32 -8.07
CA PRO A 38 -6.84 19.74 -8.17
C PRO A 38 -6.19 20.05 -9.52
N VAL A 39 -6.47 21.23 -10.10
CA VAL A 39 -5.92 21.65 -11.40
C VAL A 39 -4.39 21.64 -11.47
N THR A 40 -3.72 21.68 -10.32
CA THR A 40 -2.26 21.62 -10.20
C THR A 40 -1.68 20.23 -10.46
N VAL A 41 -2.48 19.17 -10.36
CA VAL A 41 -2.02 17.77 -10.46
C VAL A 41 -2.31 17.16 -11.84
N GLY A 42 -3.26 17.71 -12.60
CA GLY A 42 -3.52 17.33 -13.99
C GLY A 42 -4.16 15.94 -14.17
N HIS A 43 -3.92 15.34 -15.34
CA HIS A 43 -4.42 14.00 -15.71
C HIS A 43 -3.60 12.92 -15.00
N ILE A 44 -4.10 12.41 -13.88
CA ILE A 44 -3.47 11.33 -13.11
C ILE A 44 -4.48 10.25 -12.68
N THR A 45 -3.97 9.04 -12.45
CA THR A 45 -4.75 7.92 -11.88
C THR A 45 -4.72 7.91 -10.35
N LEU A 46 -5.66 7.19 -9.74
CA LEU A 46 -5.67 7.00 -8.28
C LEU A 46 -4.39 6.31 -7.78
N LYS A 47 -3.85 5.34 -8.54
CA LYS A 47 -2.57 4.70 -8.21
C LYS A 47 -1.43 5.70 -8.18
N GLU A 48 -1.24 6.45 -9.26
CA GLU A 48 -0.14 7.43 -9.38
C GLU A 48 -0.20 8.49 -8.28
N TYR A 49 -1.40 9.01 -7.97
CA TYR A 49 -1.59 9.93 -6.86
C TYR A 49 -1.09 9.34 -5.53
N THR A 50 -1.48 8.11 -5.24
CA THR A 50 -1.12 7.46 -3.98
C THR A 50 0.34 7.06 -3.90
N GLU A 51 0.97 6.79 -5.03
CA GLU A 51 2.39 6.47 -5.10
C GLU A 51 3.24 7.73 -4.92
N GLU A 52 2.92 8.83 -5.60
CA GLU A 52 3.68 10.08 -5.57
C GLU A 52 3.54 10.82 -4.23
N TYR A 53 2.31 10.96 -3.72
CA TYR A 53 2.05 11.77 -2.52
C TYR A 53 2.12 10.98 -1.21
N PHE A 54 1.83 9.68 -1.25
CA PHE A 54 1.79 8.83 -0.05
C PHE A 54 2.85 7.73 -0.05
N GLY A 55 3.67 7.61 -1.11
CA GLY A 55 4.70 6.58 -1.20
C GLY A 55 4.14 5.16 -1.17
N MET A 56 2.87 4.98 -1.54
CA MET A 56 2.19 3.69 -1.51
C MET A 56 2.59 2.83 -2.72
N GLU A 57 3.84 2.38 -2.72
CA GLU A 57 4.37 1.49 -3.75
C GLU A 57 3.89 0.05 -3.48
N HIS A 58 3.19 -0.53 -4.46
CA HIS A 58 2.53 -1.84 -4.29
C HIS A 58 3.52 -2.96 -3.90
N ASP A 59 4.76 -2.90 -4.42
CA ASP A 59 5.82 -3.86 -4.12
C ASP A 59 6.39 -3.75 -2.69
N LYS A 60 6.25 -2.59 -2.03
CA LYS A 60 6.77 -2.37 -0.67
C LYS A 60 5.80 -2.81 0.43
N ILE A 61 4.54 -3.07 0.06
CA ILE A 61 3.47 -3.45 0.99
C ILE A 61 3.87 -4.69 1.79
N LEU A 62 4.23 -5.77 1.10
CA LEU A 62 4.60 -7.04 1.74
C LEU A 62 5.78 -6.86 2.71
N ARG A 63 6.77 -6.05 2.34
CA ARG A 63 7.93 -5.79 3.20
C ARG A 63 7.54 -5.05 4.48
N ASN A 64 6.71 -4.02 4.37
CA ASN A 64 6.27 -3.25 5.54
C ASN A 64 5.44 -4.11 6.50
N PHE A 65 4.52 -4.93 5.98
CA PHE A 65 3.77 -5.89 6.80
C PHE A 65 4.69 -6.94 7.46
N ALA A 66 5.66 -7.48 6.71
CA ALA A 66 6.61 -8.45 7.23
C ALA A 66 7.45 -7.88 8.38
N ILE A 67 7.87 -6.61 8.30
CA ILE A 67 8.62 -5.94 9.37
C ILE A 67 7.77 -5.85 10.65
N VAL A 68 6.52 -5.40 10.54
CA VAL A 68 5.62 -5.27 11.72
C VAL A 68 5.33 -6.64 12.34
N ILE A 69 5.05 -7.65 11.53
CA ILE A 69 4.85 -9.03 11.98
C ILE A 69 6.12 -9.55 12.66
N GLY A 70 7.30 -9.28 12.08
CA GLY A 70 8.60 -9.63 12.65
C GLY A 70 8.79 -9.06 14.06
N TYR A 71 8.51 -7.78 14.26
CA TYR A 71 8.55 -7.16 15.60
C TYR A 71 7.53 -7.78 16.56
N MET A 72 6.31 -8.06 16.09
CA MET A 72 5.31 -8.72 16.93
C MET A 72 5.80 -10.07 17.43
N LEU A 73 6.39 -10.90 16.56
CA LEU A 73 6.93 -12.20 16.93
C LEU A 73 8.15 -12.07 17.86
N LEU A 74 9.06 -11.11 17.58
CA LEU A 74 10.21 -10.83 18.42
C LEU A 74 9.78 -10.53 19.87
N PHE A 75 8.86 -9.59 20.06
CA PHE A 75 8.38 -9.23 21.40
C PHE A 75 7.67 -10.38 22.10
N ARG A 76 6.93 -11.23 21.35
CA ARG A 76 6.32 -12.45 21.91
C ARG A 76 7.37 -13.42 22.42
N VAL A 77 8.44 -13.66 21.66
CA VAL A 77 9.54 -14.53 22.08
C VAL A 77 10.24 -13.97 23.32
N VAL A 78 10.58 -12.68 23.32
CA VAL A 78 11.22 -12.02 24.48
C VAL A 78 10.33 -12.09 25.73
N ALA A 79 9.01 -11.90 25.58
CA ALA A 79 8.06 -12.03 26.69
C ALA A 79 8.02 -13.46 27.25
N LEU A 80 7.97 -14.48 26.37
CA LEU A 80 7.99 -15.89 26.76
C LEU A 80 9.29 -16.30 27.46
N LEU A 81 10.43 -15.80 26.97
CA LEU A 81 11.73 -16.03 27.60
C LEU A 81 11.79 -15.41 28.99
N SER A 82 11.33 -14.16 29.13
CA SER A 82 11.25 -13.48 30.42
C SER A 82 10.40 -14.24 31.43
N LEU A 83 9.21 -14.71 31.01
CA LEU A 83 8.32 -15.53 31.83
C LEU A 83 8.98 -16.86 32.25
N ARG A 84 9.62 -17.56 31.32
CA ARG A 84 10.35 -18.80 31.63
C ARG A 84 11.49 -18.58 32.61
N TYR A 85 12.25 -17.50 32.44
CA TYR A 85 13.36 -17.17 33.31
C TYR A 85 12.88 -16.94 34.76
N ILE A 86 11.84 -16.12 34.94
CA ILE A 86 11.22 -15.89 36.24
C ILE A 86 10.67 -17.20 36.84
N ASN A 87 10.03 -18.03 36.03
CA ASN A 87 9.49 -19.31 36.50
C ASN A 87 10.60 -20.28 36.94
N HIS A 88 11.74 -20.29 36.24
CA HIS A 88 12.88 -21.13 36.61
C HIS A 88 13.59 -20.64 37.89
N GLN A 89 13.62 -19.33 38.15
CA GLN A 89 14.21 -18.77 39.38
C GLN A 89 13.35 -19.03 40.64
N LYS A 90 12.05 -19.26 40.48
CA LYS A 90 11.13 -19.55 41.59
C LYS A 90 11.07 -21.04 42.00
N ARG A 91 11.69 -21.92 41.21
CA ARG A 91 11.77 -23.36 41.48
C ARG A 91 13.13 -23.70 42.09
#